data_AF-A0A7J3XFB6-F1
#
_entry.id   AF-A0A7J3XFB6-F1
#
_cell.length_a   1.000
_cell.length_b   1.000
_cell.length_c   1.000
_cell.angle_alpha   90.00
_cell.angle_beta   90.00
_cell.angle_gamma   90.00
#
_symmetry.space_group_name_H-M   'P 1'
#
loop_
_entity.id
_entity.type
_entity.pdbx_description
1 polymer ?
#
loop_
_entity_poly.entity_id
_entity_poly.type
_entity_poly.pdbx_seq_one_letter_code
_entity_poly.pdbx_strand_id
1 'polypeptide(L)'
;MGTQFSGFVLFRKDRAYFKRDALGKAEVSKLRVGKEDLIELARSFDALDKIKVTRSGMWVYDEVLYKRLVVNAVTLSRMRRRSSLKTLRLVEAVGKLDDYSLHFWYTEAASAFKRGGLRALGRVSRSLRVLYGVDR
;
A
#
# COMPACT_ATOMS: atom_id res chain seq x y z
N MET A 1 24.22 -11.40 -9.83
CA MET A 1 23.29 -10.40 -10.39
C MET A 1 22.04 -10.40 -9.54
N GLY A 2 21.90 -9.46 -8.61
CA GLY A 2 20.68 -9.34 -7.81
C GLY A 2 19.52 -8.97 -8.73
N THR A 3 18.45 -9.74 -8.72
CA THR A 3 17.23 -9.41 -9.46
C THR A 3 16.69 -8.08 -8.93
N GLN A 4 16.69 -7.07 -9.79
CA GLN A 4 16.09 -5.77 -9.48
C GLN A 4 14.61 -5.99 -9.11
N PHE A 5 14.16 -5.45 -7.98
CA PHE A 5 12.78 -5.61 -7.53
C PHE A 5 11.80 -5.04 -8.57
N SER A 6 10.68 -5.75 -8.80
CA SER A 6 9.60 -5.24 -9.67
C SER A 6 8.23 -5.66 -9.16
N GLY A 7 7.51 -4.75 -8.51
CA GLY A 7 6.12 -4.93 -8.13
C GLY A 7 5.16 -4.46 -9.22
N PHE A 8 3.94 -5.02 -9.23
CA PHE A 8 2.87 -4.58 -10.11
C PHE A 8 1.58 -4.35 -9.34
N VAL A 9 0.94 -3.20 -9.59
CA VAL A 9 -0.39 -2.88 -9.10
C VAL A 9 -1.36 -2.90 -10.27
N LEU A 10 -2.30 -3.85 -10.26
CA LEU A 10 -3.40 -3.89 -11.22
C LEU A 10 -4.58 -3.04 -10.70
N PHE A 11 -5.15 -2.20 -11.56
CA PHE A 11 -6.36 -1.45 -11.26
C PHE A 11 -7.56 -2.06 -12.00
N ARG A 12 -8.62 -2.41 -11.26
CA ARG A 12 -9.85 -2.97 -11.82
C ARG A 12 -11.05 -2.61 -10.97
N LYS A 13 -12.09 -2.02 -11.58
CA LYS A 13 -13.35 -1.66 -10.90
C LYS A 13 -13.12 -0.84 -9.62
N ASP A 14 -12.31 0.22 -9.72
CA ASP A 14 -11.92 1.10 -8.60
C ASP A 14 -11.23 0.39 -7.43
N ARG A 15 -10.57 -0.74 -7.73
CA ARG A 15 -9.78 -1.49 -6.76
C ARG A 15 -8.35 -1.67 -7.22
N ALA A 16 -7.45 -1.60 -6.26
CA ALA A 16 -6.04 -1.96 -6.42
C ALA A 16 -5.79 -3.43 -6.03
N TYR A 17 -4.91 -4.08 -6.79
CA TYR A 17 -4.46 -5.45 -6.61
C TYR A 17 -2.93 -5.45 -6.68
N PHE A 18 -2.28 -5.63 -5.54
CA PHE A 18 -0.83 -5.62 -5.39
C PHE A 18 -0.26 -7.01 -5.63
N LYS A 19 0.73 -7.11 -6.53
CA LYS A 19 1.40 -8.34 -6.95
C LYS A 19 2.92 -8.12 -6.98
N ARG A 20 3.70 -9.17 -6.71
CA ARG A 20 5.18 -9.16 -6.87
C ARG A 20 5.64 -9.28 -8.32
N ASP A 21 4.73 -9.52 -9.25
CA ASP A 21 4.97 -9.61 -10.69
C ASP A 21 3.62 -9.40 -11.40
N ALA A 22 3.63 -9.14 -12.71
CA ALA A 22 2.36 -8.90 -13.42
C ALA A 22 1.45 -10.13 -13.49
N LEU A 23 2.05 -11.32 -13.66
CA LEU A 23 1.35 -12.57 -13.95
C LEU A 23 1.00 -13.40 -12.71
N GLY A 24 1.60 -13.13 -11.56
CA GLY A 24 1.39 -13.90 -10.34
C GLY A 24 0.16 -13.50 -9.55
N LYS A 25 0.03 -14.19 -8.41
CA LYS A 25 -1.08 -14.01 -7.47
C LYS A 25 -0.90 -12.70 -6.72
N ALA A 26 -2.03 -12.06 -6.41
CA ALA A 26 -2.00 -10.86 -5.60
C ALA A 26 -1.65 -11.19 -4.14
N GLU A 27 -0.70 -10.45 -3.58
CA GLU A 27 -0.34 -10.52 -2.16
C GLU A 27 -1.43 -9.89 -1.30
N VAL A 28 -1.92 -8.74 -1.77
CA VAL A 28 -3.04 -8.01 -1.18
C VAL A 28 -3.90 -7.50 -2.32
N SER A 29 -5.22 -7.67 -2.23
CA SER A 29 -6.11 -7.31 -3.33
C SER A 29 -7.45 -6.75 -2.90
N LYS A 30 -8.17 -6.19 -3.89
CA LYS A 30 -9.52 -5.62 -3.75
C LYS A 30 -9.55 -4.42 -2.80
N LEU A 31 -8.44 -3.69 -2.67
CA LEU A 31 -8.34 -2.49 -1.86
C LEU A 31 -9.09 -1.35 -2.53
N ARG A 32 -9.88 -0.58 -1.77
CA ARG A 32 -10.65 0.58 -2.25
C ARG A 32 -9.76 1.81 -2.41
N VAL A 33 -8.77 1.74 -3.30
CA VAL A 33 -7.83 2.83 -3.57
C VAL A 33 -7.64 2.92 -5.07
N GLY A 34 -7.77 4.15 -5.60
CA GLY A 34 -7.70 4.44 -7.01
C GLY A 34 -6.28 4.49 -7.54
N LYS A 35 -6.16 4.68 -8.85
CA LYS A 35 -4.86 4.83 -9.51
C LYS A 35 -4.22 6.15 -9.13
N GLU A 36 -5.01 7.22 -9.16
CA GLU A 36 -4.62 8.59 -8.85
C GLU A 36 -4.14 8.69 -7.40
N ASP A 37 -4.87 8.09 -6.44
CA ASP A 37 -4.47 8.01 -5.03
C ASP A 37 -3.05 7.44 -4.88
N LEU A 38 -2.72 6.33 -5.58
CA LEU A 38 -1.40 5.70 -5.46
C LEU A 38 -0.29 6.51 -6.13
N ILE A 39 -0.60 7.22 -7.22
CA ILE A 39 0.35 8.11 -7.88
C ILE A 39 0.64 9.32 -6.97
N GLU A 40 -0.38 9.89 -6.33
CA GLU A 40 -0.20 10.97 -5.35
C GLU A 40 0.62 10.51 -4.14
N LEU A 41 0.40 9.28 -3.67
CA LEU A 41 1.23 8.69 -2.62
C LEU A 41 2.69 8.54 -3.07
N ALA A 42 2.95 8.05 -4.28
CA ALA A 42 4.31 7.96 -4.80
C ALA A 42 4.97 9.33 -4.92
N ARG A 43 4.22 10.36 -5.35
CA ARG A 43 4.67 11.76 -5.37
C ARG A 43 5.03 12.27 -3.97
N SER A 44 4.22 11.94 -2.96
CA SER A 44 4.47 12.36 -1.57
C SER A 44 5.76 11.80 -0.97
N PHE A 45 6.30 10.73 -1.57
CA PHE A 45 7.57 10.12 -1.20
C PHE A 45 8.72 10.48 -2.16
N ASP A 46 8.53 11.46 -3.04
CA ASP A 46 9.48 11.86 -4.08
C ASP A 46 10.00 10.67 -4.91
N ALA A 47 9.07 9.81 -5.35
CA ALA A 47 9.39 8.51 -5.93
C ALA A 47 8.64 8.23 -7.24
N LEU A 48 8.33 9.29 -8.00
CA LEU A 48 7.64 9.18 -9.29
C LEU A 48 8.52 8.54 -10.38
N ASP A 49 9.83 8.75 -10.31
CA ASP A 49 10.84 8.12 -11.16
C ASP A 49 10.91 6.59 -10.97
N LYS A 50 10.47 6.10 -9.81
CA LYS A 50 10.46 4.67 -9.44
C LYS A 50 9.21 3.92 -9.89
N ILE A 51 8.28 4.59 -10.56
CA ILE A 51 7.04 3.98 -11.05
C ILE A 51 6.88 4.12 -12.56
N LYS A 52 6.24 3.13 -13.19
CA LYS A 52 5.78 3.24 -14.58
C LYS A 52 4.29 2.92 -14.66
N VAL A 53 3.52 3.93 -15.01
CA VAL A 53 2.07 3.85 -15.11
C VAL A 53 1.65 3.35 -16.49
N THR A 54 0.69 2.43 -16.53
CA THR A 54 0.08 1.93 -17.76
C THR A 54 -1.43 2.14 -17.74
N ARG A 55 -2.13 1.73 -18.81
CA ARG A 55 -3.59 1.80 -18.89
C ARG A 55 -4.27 0.96 -17.80
N SER A 56 -3.74 -0.24 -17.53
CA SER A 56 -4.36 -1.21 -16.62
C SER A 56 -3.70 -1.27 -15.25
N GLY A 57 -2.51 -0.70 -15.06
CA GLY A 57 -1.76 -0.85 -13.82
C GLY A 57 -0.64 0.15 -13.62
N MET A 58 0.21 -0.15 -12.65
CA MET A 58 1.40 0.61 -12.29
C MET A 58 2.50 -0.35 -11.86
N TRP A 59 3.64 -0.27 -12.53
CA TRP A 59 4.87 -0.93 -12.11
C TRP A 59 5.58 -0.10 -11.06
N VAL A 60 6.18 -0.77 -10.08
CA VAL A 60 6.95 -0.16 -9.00
C VAL A 60 8.29 -0.86 -8.92
N TYR A 61 9.38 -0.14 -9.18
CA TYR A 61 10.73 -0.71 -9.31
C TYR A 61 11.58 -0.60 -8.05
N ASP A 62 10.95 -0.21 -6.95
CA ASP A 62 11.59 -0.03 -5.64
C ASP A 62 10.76 -0.72 -4.56
N GLU A 63 11.42 -1.61 -3.82
CA GLU A 63 10.76 -2.46 -2.84
C GLU A 63 10.22 -1.65 -1.66
N VAL A 64 10.96 -0.62 -1.22
CA VAL A 64 10.56 0.24 -0.10
C VAL A 64 9.29 1.01 -0.47
N LEU A 65 9.27 1.62 -1.65
CA LEU A 65 8.09 2.30 -2.19
C LEU A 65 6.92 1.34 -2.31
N TYR A 66 7.13 0.13 -2.86
CA TYR A 66 6.06 -0.85 -3.01
C TYR A 66 5.45 -1.21 -1.64
N LYS A 67 6.27 -1.46 -0.62
CA LYS A 67 5.81 -1.71 0.76
C LYS A 67 5.03 -0.51 1.31
N ARG A 68 5.52 0.72 1.14
CA ARG A 68 4.83 1.95 1.56
C ARG A 68 3.46 2.09 0.90
N LEU A 69 3.37 1.81 -0.40
CA LEU A 69 2.12 1.85 -1.15
C LEU A 69 1.12 0.79 -0.65
N VAL A 70 1.58 -0.45 -0.39
CA VAL A 70 0.73 -1.50 0.19
C VAL A 70 0.18 -1.07 1.54
N VAL A 71 1.05 -0.61 2.45
CA VAL A 71 0.68 -0.25 3.82
C VAL A 71 -0.30 0.93 3.83
N ASN A 72 -0.04 1.97 3.04
CA ASN A 72 -0.97 3.09 2.87
C ASN A 72 -2.30 2.61 2.28
N ALA A 73 -2.27 1.82 1.20
CA ALA A 73 -3.47 1.39 0.50
C ALA A 73 -4.37 0.51 1.37
N VAL A 74 -3.79 -0.43 2.12
CA VAL A 74 -4.50 -1.27 3.09
C VAL A 74 -5.19 -0.38 4.11
N THR A 75 -4.47 0.62 4.60
CA THR A 75 -4.98 1.48 5.67
C THR A 75 -6.10 2.39 5.19
N LEU A 76 -5.90 3.08 4.07
CA LEU A 76 -6.90 3.93 3.42
C LEU A 76 -8.14 3.13 3.02
N SER A 77 -7.97 1.92 2.48
CA SER A 77 -9.09 1.04 2.10
C SER A 77 -10.01 0.67 3.27
N ARG A 78 -9.54 0.77 4.51
CA ARG A 78 -10.28 0.38 5.72
C ARG A 78 -10.66 1.57 6.60
N MET A 79 -10.32 2.81 6.21
CA MET A 79 -10.83 4.00 6.87
C MET A 79 -12.30 4.24 6.51
N ARG A 80 -13.16 4.37 7.53
CA ARG A 80 -14.60 4.66 7.34
C ARG A 80 -14.85 6.11 6.93
N ARG A 81 -14.05 7.06 7.43
CA ARG A 81 -14.12 8.49 7.10
C ARG A 81 -12.72 8.96 6.71
N ARG A 82 -12.50 9.14 5.41
CA ARG A 82 -11.26 9.71 4.87
C ARG A 82 -11.38 11.22 4.93
N SER A 83 -10.58 11.86 5.77
CA SER A 83 -10.36 13.30 5.69
C SER A 83 -8.95 13.54 5.18
N SER A 84 -8.73 14.65 4.49
CA SER A 84 -7.41 15.02 3.98
C SER A 84 -6.35 15.02 5.08
N LEU A 85 -6.70 15.50 6.28
CA LEU A 85 -5.81 15.48 7.44
C LEU A 85 -5.41 14.06 7.88
N LYS A 86 -6.35 13.10 7.88
CA LYS A 86 -6.05 11.71 8.24
C LYS A 86 -5.19 11.03 7.18
N THR A 87 -5.44 11.32 5.91
CA THR A 87 -4.60 10.84 4.81
C THR A 87 -3.18 11.39 4.94
N LEU A 88 -3.01 12.70 5.15
CA LEU A 88 -1.70 13.32 5.35
C LEU A 88 -0.95 12.72 6.54
N ARG A 89 -1.60 12.60 7.70
CA ARG A 89 -0.98 11.95 8.88
C ARG A 89 -0.55 10.52 8.62
N LEU A 90 -1.35 9.75 7.87
CA LEU A 90 -0.98 8.39 7.50
C LEU A 90 0.24 8.38 6.58
N VAL A 91 0.27 9.26 5.57
CA VAL A 91 1.40 9.37 4.64
C VAL A 91 2.68 9.71 5.39
N GLU A 92 2.63 10.72 6.26
CA GLU A 92 3.77 11.12 7.11
C GLU A 92 4.21 9.98 8.04
N ALA A 93 3.26 9.30 8.70
CA ALA A 93 3.57 8.17 9.58
C ALA A 93 4.28 7.06 8.82
N VAL A 94 3.77 6.65 7.66
CA VAL A 94 4.37 5.60 6.84
C VAL A 94 5.70 6.04 6.23
N GLY A 95 5.85 7.31 5.86
CA GLY A 95 7.09 7.88 5.34
C GLY A 95 8.24 7.88 6.36
N LYS A 96 7.92 7.96 7.66
CA LYS A 96 8.88 7.95 8.77
C LYS A 96 9.21 6.55 9.32
N LEU A 97 8.55 5.50 8.82
CA LEU A 97 8.87 4.14 9.23
C LEU A 97 10.28 3.77 8.76
N ASP A 98 11.08 3.25 9.68
CA ASP A 98 12.30 2.54 9.35
C ASP A 98 11.99 1.24 8.57
N ASP A 99 13.02 0.67 7.95
CA ASP A 99 12.87 -0.49 7.07
C ASP A 99 12.29 -1.72 7.79
N TYR A 100 12.62 -1.92 9.06
CA TYR A 100 12.10 -3.05 9.85
C TYR A 100 10.62 -2.85 10.15
N SER A 101 10.23 -1.68 10.66
CA SER A 101 8.84 -1.36 10.93
C SER A 101 7.97 -1.43 9.67
N LEU A 102 8.48 -0.89 8.56
CA LEU A 102 7.80 -0.94 7.27
C LEU A 102 7.61 -2.38 6.78
N HIS A 103 8.68 -3.19 6.87
CA HIS A 103 8.62 -4.60 6.47
C HIS A 103 7.64 -5.40 7.35
N PHE A 104 7.63 -5.15 8.66
CA PHE A 104 6.68 -5.76 9.59
C PHE A 104 5.23 -5.50 9.18
N TRP A 105 4.84 -4.23 8.97
CA TRP A 105 3.46 -3.89 8.61
C TRP A 105 3.03 -4.45 7.25
N TYR A 106 3.95 -4.45 6.28
CA TYR A 106 3.74 -5.09 5.00
C TYR A 106 3.47 -6.59 5.14
N THR A 107 4.31 -7.30 5.90
CA THR A 107 4.20 -8.75 6.12
C THR A 107 2.93 -9.10 6.90
N GLU A 108 2.56 -8.30 7.90
CA GLU A 108 1.31 -8.46 8.64
C GLU A 108 0.09 -8.26 7.74
N ALA A 109 0.10 -7.25 6.87
CA ALA A 109 -0.97 -7.03 5.91
C ALA A 109 -1.12 -8.20 4.92
N ALA A 110 -0.02 -8.66 4.33
CA ALA A 110 -0.01 -9.80 3.42
C ALA A 110 -0.50 -11.09 4.11
N SER A 111 0.00 -11.36 5.32
CA SER A 111 -0.35 -12.55 6.12
C SER A 111 -1.81 -12.52 6.58
N ALA A 112 -2.30 -11.35 7.03
CA ALA A 112 -3.71 -11.18 7.37
C ALA A 112 -4.61 -11.40 6.14
N PHE A 113 -4.24 -10.83 4.98
CA PHE A 113 -4.98 -11.04 3.75
C PHE A 113 -5.01 -12.52 3.33
N LYS A 114 -3.88 -13.23 3.42
CA LYS A 114 -3.80 -14.67 3.12
C LYS A 114 -4.71 -15.50 4.03
N ARG A 115 -4.80 -15.15 5.32
CA ARG A 115 -5.63 -15.88 6.30
C ARG A 115 -7.13 -15.62 6.17
N GLY A 116 -7.54 -14.38 5.90
CA GLY A 116 -8.96 -14.01 6.00
C GLY A 116 -9.41 -12.91 5.03
N GLY A 117 -8.63 -12.66 3.98
CA GLY A 117 -8.90 -11.67 2.95
C GLY A 117 -9.08 -10.25 3.51
N LEU A 118 -10.00 -9.50 2.90
CA LEU A 118 -10.27 -8.10 3.27
C LEU A 118 -10.77 -7.92 4.71
N ARG A 119 -11.41 -8.93 5.31
CA ARG A 119 -11.95 -8.84 6.67
C ARG A 119 -10.81 -8.78 7.69
N ALA A 120 -9.79 -9.62 7.51
CA ALA A 120 -8.64 -9.71 8.39
C ALA A 120 -7.76 -8.45 8.36
N LEU A 121 -7.72 -7.73 7.23
CA LEU A 121 -6.98 -6.46 7.11
C LEU A 121 -7.48 -5.36 8.06
N GLY A 122 -8.72 -5.47 8.57
CA GLY A 122 -9.30 -4.46 9.46
C GLY A 122 -8.51 -4.27 10.75
N ARG A 123 -7.97 -5.36 11.34
CA ARG A 123 -7.19 -5.30 12.57
C ARG A 123 -5.84 -4.65 12.34
N VAL A 124 -5.06 -5.15 11.37
CA VAL A 124 -3.75 -4.60 10.98
C VAL A 124 -3.86 -3.10 10.70
N SER A 125 -4.84 -2.72 9.89
CA SER A 125 -5.09 -1.34 9.53
C SER A 125 -5.45 -0.47 10.74
N ARG A 126 -6.28 -0.97 11.68
CA ARG A 126 -6.63 -0.22 12.89
C ARG A 126 -5.42 -0.06 13.81
N SER A 127 -4.66 -1.13 14.04
CA SER A 127 -3.47 -1.11 14.89
C SER A 127 -2.46 -0.07 14.41
N LEU A 128 -2.17 -0.07 13.10
CA LEU A 128 -1.29 0.94 12.51
C LEU A 128 -1.81 2.36 12.77
N ARG A 129 -3.09 2.63 12.51
CA ARG A 129 -3.63 3.98 12.71
C ARG A 129 -3.57 4.45 14.17
N VAL A 130 -3.83 3.56 15.12
CA VAL A 130 -3.79 3.90 16.55
C VAL A 130 -2.34 4.14 17.00
N LEU A 131 -1.42 3.23 16.65
CA LEU A 131 -0.02 3.31 17.06
C LEU A 131 0.67 4.58 16.53
N TYR A 132 0.34 5.00 15.31
CA TYR A 132 0.94 6.20 14.71
C TYR A 132 0.02 7.44 14.76
N GLY A 133 -0.98 7.47 15.65
CA GLY A 133 -1.78 8.67 15.92
C GLY A 133 -2.65 9.20 14.77
N VAL A 134 -2.94 8.34 13.78
CA VAL A 134 -3.84 8.65 12.65
C VAL A 134 -5.30 8.60 13.10
N ASP A 135 -5.65 7.63 13.94
CA ASP A 135 -6.92 7.54 14.66
C ASP A 135 -6.65 7.55 16.17
N ARG A 136 -7.58 8.10 16.94
CA ARG A 136 -7.65 7.97 18.40
C ARG A 136 -8.67 6.90 18.76
#